data_AF-X1HB81-F1
#
_entry.id   AF-X1HB81-F1
#
_cell.length_a   1.000
_cell.length_b   1.000
_cell.length_c   1.000
_cell.angle_alpha   90.00
_cell.angle_beta   90.00
_cell.angle_gamma   90.00
#
_symmetry.space_group_name_H-M   'P 1'
#
loop_
_entity.id
_entity.type
_entity.pdbx_description
1 polymer ?
#
loop_
_entity_poly.entity_id
_entity_poly.type
_entity_poly.pdbx_seq_one_letter_code
_entity_poly.pdbx_strand_id
1 'polypeptide(L)'
;AQTASGNPMILLDDAPLGTWTYKWREDDGDTIMEGTFNVEASEADVLVGQIKDINQAIEDLTDDIIGVSDSVAGLQTNINSAVQAANAAVEASNAAIDAVNAGVALSGEALEAADRAAEAAGKAQDAAGSLQTLVYGAIGASLVAALAAIVSLMQISRRIAG
;
A
#
# COMPACT_ATOMS: atom_id res chain seq x y z
N ALA A 1 9.66 41.40 -88.18
CA ALA A 1 9.11 41.23 -86.83
C ALA A 1 10.30 41.18 -85.90
N GLN A 2 10.54 42.28 -85.22
CA GLN A 2 11.85 42.62 -84.66
C GLN A 2 12.08 41.81 -83.39
N THR A 3 13.30 41.30 -83.29
CA THR A 3 13.95 40.67 -82.14
C THR A 3 15.18 41.53 -81.83
N ALA A 4 15.16 42.78 -81.34
CA ALA A 4 14.29 43.52 -80.39
C ALA A 4 13.94 42.68 -79.15
N SER A 5 14.94 42.49 -78.29
CA SER A 5 15.58 41.16 -78.27
C SER A 5 15.15 40.24 -77.14
N GLY A 6 13.84 40.14 -76.84
CA GLY A 6 13.20 38.92 -76.33
C GLY A 6 13.89 38.11 -75.22
N ASN A 7 14.77 38.71 -74.42
CA ASN A 7 15.49 38.01 -73.38
C ASN A 7 14.66 38.21 -72.11
N PRO A 8 13.90 37.19 -71.67
CA PRO A 8 13.12 37.30 -70.46
C PRO A 8 14.04 37.75 -69.31
N MET A 9 13.56 38.64 -68.46
CA MET A 9 14.23 38.93 -67.20
C MET A 9 14.20 37.64 -66.38
N ILE A 10 15.34 36.96 -66.30
CA ILE A 10 15.50 35.75 -65.50
C ILE A 10 16.07 36.20 -64.16
N LEU A 11 15.30 35.95 -63.10
CA LEU A 11 15.82 36.06 -61.75
C LEU A 11 16.74 34.87 -61.49
N LEU A 12 17.88 35.14 -60.87
CA LEU A 12 18.78 34.10 -60.36
C LEU A 12 18.14 33.45 -59.12
N ASP A 13 18.58 32.23 -58.81
CA ASP A 13 18.04 31.46 -57.66
C ASP A 13 18.28 32.14 -56.30
N ASP A 14 19.22 33.09 -56.23
CA ASP A 14 19.54 33.89 -55.04
C ASP A 14 18.88 35.27 -55.03
N ALA A 15 17.96 35.56 -55.96
CA ALA A 15 17.27 36.83 -56.03
C ALA A 15 16.53 37.12 -54.70
N PRO A 16 16.78 38.29 -54.07
CA PRO A 16 16.11 38.67 -52.83
C PRO A 16 14.58 38.60 -52.92
N LEU A 17 13.97 37.99 -51.91
CA LEU A 17 12.52 37.94 -51.79
C LEU A 17 11.94 39.34 -51.51
N GLY A 18 10.69 39.56 -51.92
CA GLY A 18 9.94 40.78 -51.66
C GLY A 18 9.46 41.49 -52.92
N THR A 19 9.03 42.75 -52.78
CA THR A 19 8.47 43.52 -53.90
C THR A 19 9.56 44.16 -54.74
N TRP A 20 9.60 43.80 -56.02
CA TRP A 20 10.50 44.37 -57.00
C TRP A 20 9.76 45.36 -57.90
N THR A 21 10.44 46.42 -58.29
CA THR A 21 9.94 47.39 -59.28
C THR A 21 10.74 47.24 -60.57
N TYR A 22 10.06 47.22 -61.71
CA TYR A 22 10.71 47.22 -63.02
C TYR A 22 10.37 48.51 -63.78
N LYS A 23 11.27 48.95 -64.66
CA LYS A 23 11.06 50.01 -65.64
C LYS A 23 11.61 49.57 -66.99
N TRP A 24 10.76 49.54 -68.00
CA TRP A 24 11.17 49.40 -69.40
C TRP A 24 11.44 50.77 -69.97
N ARG A 25 12.58 50.92 -70.63
CA ARG A 25 13.00 52.17 -71.25
C ARG A 25 13.27 51.98 -72.74
N GLU A 26 13.04 53.02 -73.51
CA GLU A 26 13.48 53.12 -74.91
C GLU A 26 14.97 53.48 -75.00
N ASP A 27 15.53 53.40 -76.21
CA ASP A 27 16.96 53.66 -76.48
C ASP A 27 17.36 55.12 -76.17
N ASP A 28 16.39 56.04 -76.09
CA ASP A 28 16.57 57.44 -75.69
C ASP A 28 16.49 57.67 -74.17
N GLY A 29 16.17 56.64 -73.40
CA GLY A 29 16.11 56.64 -71.94
C GLY A 29 14.72 56.90 -71.34
N ASP A 30 13.71 57.16 -72.16
CA ASP A 30 12.34 57.41 -71.72
C ASP A 30 11.67 56.12 -71.22
N THR A 31 10.91 56.21 -70.13
CA THR A 31 10.22 55.06 -69.53
C THR A 31 8.90 54.79 -70.22
N ILE A 32 8.75 53.61 -70.81
CA ILE A 32 7.56 53.19 -71.55
C ILE A 32 6.61 52.32 -70.73
N MET A 33 7.13 51.66 -69.69
CA MET A 33 6.32 50.85 -68.78
C MET A 33 7.03 50.74 -67.44
N GLU A 34 6.28 50.80 -66.37
CA GLU A 34 6.76 50.47 -65.04
C GLU A 34 5.70 49.71 -64.25
N GLY A 35 6.15 48.92 -63.29
CA GLY A 35 5.26 48.14 -62.45
C GLY A 35 6.02 47.42 -61.35
N THR A 36 5.28 46.67 -60.55
CA THR A 36 5.84 45.88 -59.45
C THR A 36 5.41 44.43 -59.54
N PHE A 37 6.24 43.53 -59.05
CA PHE A 37 5.89 42.13 -58.82
C PHE A 37 6.54 41.64 -57.53
N ASN A 38 6.02 40.56 -56.96
CA ASN A 38 6.57 39.96 -55.75
C ASN A 38 7.44 38.75 -56.11
N VAL A 39 8.62 38.68 -55.52
CA VAL A 39 9.49 37.49 -55.56
C VAL A 39 9.28 36.74 -54.26
N GLU A 40 8.81 35.50 -54.36
CA GLU A 40 8.52 34.62 -53.23
C GLU A 40 9.49 33.45 -53.21
N ALA A 41 9.62 32.81 -52.05
CA ALA A 41 10.39 31.57 -51.96
C ALA A 41 9.79 30.54 -52.92
N SER A 42 10.65 29.73 -53.55
CA SER A 42 10.15 28.64 -54.37
C SER A 42 9.35 27.66 -53.50
N GLU A 43 8.32 27.04 -54.08
CA GLU A 43 7.55 25.99 -53.38
C GLU A 43 8.48 24.86 -52.89
N ALA A 44 9.55 24.58 -53.63
CA ALA A 44 10.57 23.60 -53.26
C ALA A 44 11.31 23.99 -51.97
N ASP A 45 11.74 25.24 -51.83
CA ASP A 45 12.45 25.70 -50.63
C ASP A 45 11.55 25.70 -49.40
N VAL A 46 10.28 26.09 -49.57
CA VAL A 46 9.28 26.01 -48.52
C VAL A 46 9.08 24.57 -48.06
N LEU A 47 8.93 23.63 -49.00
CA LEU A 47 8.79 22.21 -48.69
C LEU A 47 10.03 21.64 -48.00
N VAL A 48 11.24 22.03 -48.41
CA VAL A 48 12.49 21.61 -47.76
C VAL A 48 12.53 22.09 -46.31
N GLY A 49 12.12 23.33 -46.04
CA GLY A 49 12.00 23.86 -44.68
C GLY A 49 11.01 23.06 -43.84
N GLN A 50 9.80 22.83 -44.37
CA GLN A 50 8.77 22.04 -43.67
C GLN A 50 9.21 20.60 -43.38
N ILE A 51 9.90 19.95 -44.32
CA ILE A 51 10.43 18.59 -44.13
C ILE A 51 11.48 18.58 -43.02
N LYS A 52 12.34 19.60 -42.95
CA LYS A 52 13.34 19.73 -41.88
C LYS A 52 12.67 19.89 -40.51
N ASP A 53 11.66 20.74 -40.41
CA ASP A 53 10.93 20.96 -39.15
C ASP A 53 10.18 19.68 -38.71
N ILE A 54 9.58 18.96 -39.66
CA ILE A 54 8.94 17.66 -39.40
C ILE A 54 9.96 16.63 -38.90
N ASN A 55 11.13 16.55 -39.54
CA ASN A 55 12.17 15.61 -39.10
C ASN A 55 12.63 15.92 -37.67
N GLN A 56 12.80 17.20 -37.32
CA GLN A 56 13.13 17.58 -35.95
C GLN A 56 12.03 17.18 -34.97
N ALA A 57 10.76 17.45 -35.30
CA ALA A 57 9.64 17.05 -34.45
C ALA A 57 9.54 15.52 -34.27
N ILE A 58 9.91 14.74 -35.29
CA ILE A 58 9.97 13.28 -35.21
C ILE A 58 11.10 12.83 -34.28
N GLU A 59 12.27 13.46 -34.34
CA GLU A 59 13.39 13.18 -33.43
C GLU A 59 12.99 13.47 -31.98
N ASP A 60 12.44 14.66 -31.72
CA ASP A 60 12.00 15.06 -30.38
C ASP A 60 10.94 14.08 -29.83
N LEU A 61 9.95 13.69 -30.66
CA LEU A 61 8.93 12.72 -30.27
C LEU A 61 9.53 11.33 -30.01
N THR A 62 10.57 10.94 -30.74
CA THR A 62 11.26 9.66 -30.54
C THR A 62 11.93 9.64 -29.18
N ASP A 63 12.60 10.72 -28.78
CA ASP A 63 13.22 10.86 -27.47
C ASP A 63 12.17 10.84 -26.35
N ASP A 64 11.04 11.53 -26.52
CA ASP A 64 9.92 11.49 -25.57
C ASP A 64 9.37 10.06 -25.39
N ILE A 65 9.20 9.32 -26.49
CA ILE A 65 8.73 7.92 -26.46
C ILE A 65 9.72 7.03 -25.70
N ILE A 66 11.03 7.21 -25.90
CA ILE A 66 12.07 6.49 -25.16
C ILE A 66 11.95 6.80 -23.66
N GLY A 67 11.81 8.08 -23.29
CA GLY A 67 11.65 8.49 -21.88
C GLY A 67 10.39 7.92 -21.22
N VAL A 68 9.27 7.86 -21.95
CA VAL A 68 8.05 7.19 -21.48
C VAL A 68 8.26 5.70 -21.31
N SER A 69 8.92 5.03 -22.26
CA SER A 69 9.23 3.60 -22.19
C SER A 69 10.06 3.25 -20.95
N ASP A 70 11.10 4.03 -20.67
CA ASP A 70 11.93 3.86 -19.48
C ASP A 70 11.14 4.07 -18.19
N SER A 71 10.27 5.09 -18.16
CA SER A 71 9.38 5.36 -17.02
C SER A 71 8.41 4.20 -16.76
N VAL A 72 7.84 3.62 -17.83
CA VAL A 72 6.95 2.45 -17.73
C VAL A 72 7.71 1.22 -17.20
N ALA A 73 8.93 0.97 -17.68
CA ALA A 73 9.77 -0.11 -17.16
C ALA A 73 10.11 0.07 -15.67
N GLY A 74 10.37 1.31 -15.24
CA GLY A 74 10.55 1.67 -13.84
C GLY A 74 9.30 1.41 -13.00
N LEU A 75 8.13 1.82 -13.49
CA LEU A 75 6.84 1.55 -12.83
C LEU A 75 6.57 0.06 -12.69
N GLN A 76 6.85 -0.75 -13.72
CA GLN A 76 6.67 -2.20 -13.66
C GLN A 76 7.52 -2.83 -12.56
N THR A 77 8.78 -2.40 -12.42
CA THR A 77 9.67 -2.82 -11.33
C THR A 77 9.07 -2.47 -9.96
N ASN A 78 8.66 -1.21 -9.78
CA ASN A 78 8.08 -0.74 -8.51
C ASN A 78 6.80 -1.50 -8.13
N ILE A 79 5.93 -1.77 -9.10
CA ILE A 79 4.70 -2.56 -8.88
C ILE A 79 5.05 -3.97 -8.42
N ASN A 80 6.00 -4.64 -9.08
CA ASN A 80 6.41 -5.99 -8.68
C ASN A 80 6.97 -6.03 -7.26
N SER A 81 7.77 -5.04 -6.87
CA SER A 81 8.27 -4.92 -5.49
C SER A 81 7.13 -4.68 -4.49
N ALA A 82 6.17 -3.83 -4.83
CA ALA A 82 5.00 -3.56 -3.97
C ALA A 82 4.13 -4.80 -3.78
N VAL A 83 3.91 -5.60 -4.84
CA VAL A 83 3.18 -6.87 -4.77
C VAL A 83 3.91 -7.88 -3.85
N GLN A 84 5.23 -8.00 -3.97
CA GLN A 84 6.01 -8.88 -3.09
C GLN A 84 5.91 -8.45 -1.62
N ALA A 85 6.02 -7.15 -1.35
CA ALA A 85 5.87 -6.62 0.01
C ALA A 85 4.46 -6.87 0.58
N ALA A 86 3.42 -6.70 -0.24
CA ALA A 86 2.04 -6.97 0.16
C ALA A 86 1.81 -8.46 0.50
N ASN A 87 2.35 -9.38 -0.32
CA ASN A 87 2.26 -10.82 -0.05
C ASN A 87 2.97 -11.19 1.25
N ALA A 88 4.17 -10.66 1.50
CA ALA A 88 4.88 -10.88 2.75
C ALA A 88 4.10 -10.35 3.98
N ALA A 89 3.42 -9.20 3.83
CA ALA A 89 2.57 -8.66 4.89
C ALA A 89 1.35 -9.53 5.17
N VAL A 90 0.73 -10.12 4.13
CA VAL A 90 -0.38 -11.07 4.27
C VAL A 90 0.07 -12.34 4.99
N GLU A 91 1.22 -12.89 4.61
CA GLU A 91 1.81 -14.06 5.30
C GLU A 91 2.08 -13.78 6.77
N ALA A 92 2.68 -12.63 7.09
CA ALA A 92 2.92 -12.21 8.47
C ALA A 92 1.60 -12.02 9.26
N SER A 93 0.57 -11.48 8.62
CA SER A 93 -0.75 -11.32 9.24
C SER A 93 -1.40 -12.67 9.56
N ASN A 94 -1.29 -13.65 8.65
CA ASN A 94 -1.82 -14.99 8.88
C ASN A 94 -1.10 -15.69 10.04
N ALA A 95 0.24 -15.58 10.09
CA ALA A 95 1.02 -16.10 11.21
C ALA A 95 0.64 -15.45 12.55
N ALA A 96 0.34 -14.15 12.55
CA ALA A 96 -0.15 -13.46 13.75
C ALA A 96 -1.54 -13.95 14.18
N ILE A 97 -2.45 -14.20 13.24
CA ILE A 97 -3.78 -14.78 13.53
C ILE A 97 -3.63 -16.18 14.14
N ASP A 98 -2.75 -17.02 13.59
CA ASP A 98 -2.49 -18.36 14.12
C ASP A 98 -1.95 -18.29 15.56
N ALA A 99 -1.03 -17.36 15.84
CA ALA A 99 -0.51 -17.15 17.18
C ALA A 99 -1.60 -16.69 18.18
N VAL A 100 -2.51 -15.80 17.75
CA VAL A 100 -3.65 -15.36 18.56
C VAL A 100 -4.59 -16.54 18.85
N ASN A 101 -4.91 -17.34 17.83
CA ASN A 101 -5.78 -18.52 18.01
C ASN A 101 -5.18 -19.54 18.98
N ALA A 102 -3.86 -19.77 18.91
CA ALA A 102 -3.15 -20.61 19.87
C ALA A 102 -3.22 -20.04 21.30
N GLY A 103 -3.07 -18.72 21.45
CA GLY A 103 -3.21 -18.03 22.75
C GLY A 103 -4.62 -18.12 23.34
N VAL A 104 -5.65 -18.03 22.49
CA VAL A 104 -7.05 -18.22 22.89
C VAL A 104 -7.30 -19.66 23.37
N ALA A 105 -6.80 -20.66 22.65
CA ALA A 105 -6.91 -22.06 23.05
C ALA A 105 -6.26 -22.31 24.42
N LEU A 106 -5.03 -21.84 24.62
CA LEU A 106 -4.31 -21.95 25.89
C LEU A 106 -5.06 -21.25 27.04
N SER A 107 -5.66 -20.09 26.77
CA SER A 107 -6.46 -19.37 27.76
C SER A 107 -7.71 -20.16 28.18
N GLY A 108 -8.35 -20.86 27.23
CA GLY A 108 -9.45 -21.78 27.52
C GLY A 108 -9.02 -22.93 28.43
N GLU A 109 -7.91 -23.60 28.10
CA GLU A 109 -7.35 -24.68 28.93
C GLU A 109 -7.01 -24.20 30.35
N ALA A 110 -6.45 -22.99 30.48
CA ALA A 110 -6.14 -22.38 31.76
C ALA A 110 -7.40 -22.08 32.60
N LEU A 111 -8.47 -21.61 31.96
CA LEU A 111 -9.75 -21.37 32.62
C LEU A 111 -10.34 -22.68 33.15
N GLU A 112 -10.37 -23.74 32.33
CA GLU A 112 -10.83 -25.06 32.77
C GLU A 112 -10.00 -25.62 33.92
N ALA A 113 -8.68 -25.44 33.89
CA ALA A 113 -7.81 -25.85 34.98
C ALA A 113 -8.10 -25.07 36.28
N ALA A 114 -8.39 -23.77 36.17
CA ALA A 114 -8.78 -22.94 37.30
C ALA A 114 -10.14 -23.38 37.88
N ASP A 115 -11.12 -23.69 37.04
CA ASP A 115 -12.43 -24.20 37.48
C ASP A 115 -12.30 -25.54 38.21
N ARG A 116 -11.49 -26.46 37.69
CA ARG A 116 -11.19 -27.75 38.36
C ARG A 116 -10.51 -27.54 39.71
N ALA A 117 -9.58 -26.59 39.80
CA ALA A 117 -8.90 -26.27 41.05
C ALA A 117 -9.87 -25.67 42.08
N ALA A 118 -10.76 -24.77 41.65
CA ALA A 118 -11.80 -24.18 42.50
C ALA A 118 -12.77 -25.25 43.03
N GLU A 119 -13.22 -26.18 42.18
CA GLU A 119 -14.09 -27.29 42.59
C GLU A 119 -13.39 -28.21 43.60
N ALA A 120 -12.11 -28.55 43.37
CA ALA A 120 -11.33 -29.35 44.30
C ALA A 120 -11.14 -28.66 45.66
N ALA A 121 -10.88 -27.34 45.65
CA ALA A 121 -10.76 -26.54 46.87
C ALA A 121 -12.08 -26.50 47.65
N GLY A 122 -13.22 -26.36 46.98
CA GLY A 122 -14.54 -26.42 47.60
C GLY A 122 -14.80 -27.77 48.28
N LYS A 123 -14.53 -28.89 47.58
CA LYS A 123 -14.65 -30.24 48.15
C LYS A 123 -13.75 -30.44 49.38
N ALA A 124 -12.54 -29.90 49.35
CA ALA A 124 -11.62 -29.98 50.50
C ALA A 124 -12.13 -29.16 51.70
N GLN A 125 -12.69 -27.98 51.45
CA GLN A 125 -13.31 -27.14 52.49
C GLN A 125 -14.49 -27.86 53.16
N ASP A 126 -15.37 -28.48 52.37
CA ASP A 126 -16.52 -29.23 52.89
C ASP A 126 -16.07 -30.43 53.74
N ALA A 127 -15.08 -31.18 53.27
CA ALA A 127 -14.51 -32.30 54.02
C ALA A 127 -13.89 -31.85 55.36
N ALA A 128 -13.19 -30.71 55.38
CA ALA A 128 -12.63 -30.13 56.59
C ALA A 128 -13.72 -29.71 57.60
N GLY A 129 -14.82 -29.10 57.11
CA GLY A 129 -15.97 -28.74 57.96
C GLY A 129 -16.66 -29.97 58.57
N SER A 130 -16.79 -31.05 57.80
CA SER A 130 -17.32 -32.34 58.28
C SER A 130 -16.43 -32.95 59.38
N LEU A 131 -15.11 -32.96 59.17
CA LEU A 131 -14.15 -33.42 60.18
C LEU A 131 -14.21 -32.59 61.46
N GLN A 132 -14.30 -31.26 61.37
CA GLN A 132 -14.47 -30.39 62.53
C GLN A 132 -15.73 -30.76 63.32
N THR A 133 -16.86 -30.96 62.62
CA THR A 133 -18.13 -31.34 63.24
C THR A 133 -18.02 -32.70 63.95
N LEU A 134 -17.38 -33.69 63.33
CA LEU A 134 -17.16 -35.01 63.92
C LEU A 134 -16.27 -34.94 65.17
N VAL A 135 -15.18 -34.17 65.11
CA VAL A 135 -14.26 -33.97 66.24
C VAL A 135 -14.98 -33.31 67.41
N TYR A 136 -15.75 -32.23 67.16
CA TYR A 136 -16.53 -31.59 68.22
C TYR A 136 -17.61 -32.53 68.80
N GLY A 137 -18.28 -33.32 67.96
CA GLY A 137 -19.24 -34.33 68.42
C GLY A 137 -18.60 -35.42 69.29
N ALA A 138 -17.43 -35.93 68.89
CA ALA A 138 -16.69 -36.94 69.64
C ALA A 138 -16.17 -36.41 70.99
N ILE A 139 -15.68 -35.16 71.02
CA ILE A 139 -15.27 -34.50 72.28
C ILE A 139 -16.50 -34.33 73.20
N GLY A 140 -17.64 -33.89 72.67
CA GLY A 140 -18.87 -33.76 73.45
C GLY A 140 -19.34 -35.10 74.04
N ALA A 141 -19.38 -36.15 73.23
CA ALA A 141 -19.80 -37.48 73.68
C ALA A 141 -18.85 -38.09 74.72
N SER A 142 -17.53 -37.92 74.55
CA SER A 142 -16.53 -38.42 75.50
C SER A 142 -16.59 -37.71 76.85
N LEU A 143 -16.84 -36.40 76.88
CA LEU A 143 -17.08 -35.66 78.12
C LEU A 143 -18.32 -36.16 78.87
N VAL A 144 -19.42 -36.42 78.15
CA VAL A 144 -20.66 -36.96 78.75
C VAL A 144 -20.42 -38.37 79.30
N ALA A 145 -19.74 -39.24 78.54
CA ALA A 145 -19.40 -40.58 78.98
C ALA A 145 -18.49 -40.58 80.22
N ALA A 146 -17.49 -39.69 80.26
CA ALA A 146 -16.63 -39.51 81.42
C ALA A 146 -17.43 -39.05 82.65
N LEU A 147 -18.37 -38.12 82.50
CA LEU A 147 -19.25 -37.69 83.59
C LEU A 147 -20.13 -38.85 84.10
N ALA A 148 -20.73 -39.61 83.19
CA ALA A 148 -21.56 -40.76 83.54
C ALA A 148 -20.77 -41.85 84.29
N ALA A 149 -19.51 -42.10 83.88
CA ALA A 149 -18.62 -43.02 84.57
C ALA A 149 -18.29 -42.54 85.99
N ILE A 150 -17.99 -41.25 86.16
CA ILE A 150 -17.75 -40.63 87.47
C ILE A 150 -18.98 -40.77 88.38
N VAL A 151 -20.18 -40.46 87.87
CA VAL A 151 -21.44 -40.60 88.63
C VAL A 151 -21.70 -42.07 89.01
N SER A 152 -21.43 -43.00 88.11
CA SER A 152 -21.58 -44.45 88.38
C SER A 152 -20.64 -44.92 89.50
N LEU A 153 -19.40 -44.43 89.52
CA LEU A 153 -18.45 -44.70 90.61
C LEU A 153 -18.94 -44.16 91.95
N MET A 154 -19.52 -42.95 91.97
CA MET A 154 -20.10 -42.37 93.19
C MET A 154 -21.31 -43.18 93.69
N GLN A 155 -22.17 -43.66 92.80
CA GLN A 155 -23.33 -44.48 93.18
C GLN A 155 -22.90 -45.83 93.79
N ILE A 156 -21.87 -46.48 93.23
CA ILE A 156 -21.30 -47.70 93.79
C ILE A 156 -20.68 -47.44 95.17
N SER A 157 -19.92 -46.34 95.33
CA SER A 157 -19.35 -45.94 96.62
C SER A 157 -20.44 -45.71 97.68
N ARG A 158 -21.57 -45.10 97.31
CA ARG A 158 -22.73 -44.92 98.20
C ARG A 158 -23.44 -46.22 98.58
N ARG A 159 -23.46 -47.22 97.69
CA ARG A 159 -24.08 -48.53 97.93
C ARG A 159 -23.25 -49.48 98.79
N ILE A 160 -21.95 -49.22 98.90
CA ILE A 160 -21.02 -50.00 99.74
C ILE A 160 -20.91 -49.38 101.15
N ALA A 161 -21.12 -48.07 101.27
CA ALA A 161 -21.00 -47.33 102.53
C ALA A 161 -22.31 -47.22 103.34
N GLY A 162 -23.43 -47.76 102.86
CA GLY A 162 -24.70 -47.87 103.60
C GLY A 162 -25.17 -49.31 103.60
#